data_AF-A0A2K2EZH4-F1
#
_entry.id   AF-A0A2K2EZH4-F1
#
_cell.length_a   1.000
_cell.length_b   1.000
_cell.length_c   1.000
_cell.angle_alpha   90.00
_cell.angle_beta   90.00
_cell.angle_gamma   90.00
#
_symmetry.space_group_name_H-M   'P 1'
#
loop_
_entity.id
_entity.type
_entity.pdbx_description
1 polymer ?
#
loop_
_entity_poly.entity_id
_entity_poly.type
_entity_poly.pdbx_seq_one_letter_code
_entity_poly.pdbx_strand_id
1 'polypeptide(L)'
;AKLGNSFCNFVQLYYAINMLSTALQNQIHKKIGKDYLFAIPSSTTLIVARYRPEYIKIIESLIMIDKDPNVISDKVYQYKDGKFDIAVD
;
A
#
# COMPACT_ATOMS: atom_id res chain seq x y z
N ALA A 1 -9.69 -25.64 18.58
CA ALA A 1 -9.19 -25.32 17.22
C ALA A 1 -10.09 -24.24 16.62
N LYS A 2 -9.58 -23.01 16.48
CA LYS A 2 -10.32 -21.90 15.84
C LYS A 2 -9.57 -21.48 14.57
N LEU A 3 -9.55 -22.38 13.59
CA LEU A 3 -8.92 -22.24 12.28
C LEU A 3 -9.84 -21.53 11.26
N GLY A 4 -10.60 -20.52 11.71
CA GLY A 4 -11.64 -19.86 10.91
C GLY A 4 -11.31 -18.43 10.45
N ASN A 5 -10.49 -17.68 11.22
CA ASN A 5 -10.29 -16.24 10.95
C ASN A 5 -9.01 -15.91 10.15
N SER A 6 -8.00 -16.78 10.10
CA SER A 6 -6.77 -16.48 9.36
C SER A 6 -6.90 -16.67 7.85
N PHE A 7 -7.83 -17.50 7.38
CA PHE A 7 -8.02 -17.75 5.94
C PHE A 7 -8.75 -16.59 5.23
N CYS A 8 -9.67 -15.92 5.93
CA CYS A 8 -10.43 -14.79 5.38
C CYS A 8 -9.54 -13.56 5.12
N ASN A 9 -8.61 -13.26 6.05
CA ASN A 9 -7.62 -12.19 5.88
C ASN A 9 -6.65 -12.47 4.71
N PHE A 10 -6.29 -13.73 4.47
CA PHE A 10 -5.40 -14.12 3.37
C PHE A 10 -6.07 -13.91 1.99
N VAL A 11 -7.37 -14.21 1.88
CA VAL A 11 -8.16 -13.97 0.65
C VAL A 11 -8.39 -12.46 0.42
N GLN A 12 -8.63 -11.68 1.46
CA GLN A 12 -8.75 -10.22 1.35
C GLN A 12 -7.44 -9.54 0.94
N LEU A 13 -6.29 -10.04 1.42
CA LEU A 13 -4.95 -9.62 0.97
C LEU A 13 -4.72 -9.99 -0.51
N TYR A 14 -5.15 -11.18 -0.94
CA TYR A 14 -5.07 -11.63 -2.33
C TYR A 14 -5.94 -10.80 -3.29
N TYR A 15 -7.10 -10.33 -2.82
CA TYR A 15 -7.95 -9.39 -3.57
C TYR A 15 -7.40 -7.96 -3.56
N ALA A 16 -6.79 -7.45 -2.47
CA ALA A 16 -6.10 -6.16 -2.45
C ALA A 16 -4.87 -6.12 -3.39
N ILE A 17 -4.13 -7.22 -3.48
CA ILE A 17 -3.03 -7.44 -4.44
C ILE A 17 -3.54 -7.46 -5.90
N ASN A 18 -4.75 -7.95 -6.15
CA ASN A 18 -5.43 -7.80 -7.45
C ASN A 18 -6.05 -6.40 -7.65
N MET A 19 -6.29 -5.66 -6.57
CA MET A 19 -6.94 -4.33 -6.54
C MET A 19 -5.95 -3.17 -6.79
N LEU A 20 -4.64 -3.44 -6.78
CA LEU A 20 -3.67 -2.82 -7.70
C LEU A 20 -3.94 -3.27 -9.16
N SER A 21 -5.22 -3.22 -9.55
CA SER A 21 -5.66 -3.60 -10.88
C SER A 21 -4.90 -2.77 -11.91
N THR A 22 -4.66 -3.33 -13.09
CA THR A 22 -4.00 -2.60 -14.19
C THR A 22 -4.66 -1.24 -14.44
N ALA A 23 -5.97 -1.12 -14.20
CA ALA A 23 -6.70 0.14 -14.26
C ALA A 23 -6.25 1.16 -13.19
N LEU A 24 -6.15 0.76 -11.92
CA LEU A 24 -5.67 1.63 -10.84
C LEU A 24 -4.20 2.00 -11.05
N GLN A 25 -3.36 1.03 -11.41
CA GLN A 25 -1.96 1.28 -11.78
C GLN A 25 -1.87 2.28 -12.94
N ASN A 26 -2.70 2.13 -13.97
CA ASN A 26 -2.75 3.06 -15.10
C ASN A 26 -3.19 4.47 -14.69
N GLN A 27 -4.13 4.59 -13.75
CA GLN A 27 -4.53 5.90 -13.22
C GLN A 27 -3.42 6.55 -12.40
N ILE A 28 -2.75 5.78 -11.54
CA ILE A 28 -1.57 6.25 -10.79
C ILE A 28 -0.46 6.66 -11.75
N HIS A 29 -0.14 5.83 -12.76
CA HIS A 29 0.86 6.15 -13.78
C HIS A 29 0.53 7.44 -14.53
N LYS A 30 -0.74 7.68 -14.86
CA LYS A 30 -1.19 8.90 -15.53
C LYS A 30 -1.10 10.14 -14.65
N LYS A 31 -1.38 10.03 -13.35
CA LYS A 31 -1.42 11.18 -12.42
C LYS A 31 -0.10 11.47 -11.72
N ILE A 32 0.58 10.42 -11.26
CA ILE A 32 1.73 10.49 -10.36
C ILE A 32 3.04 10.18 -11.12
N GLY A 33 2.98 9.21 -12.03
CA GLY A 33 4.12 8.74 -12.81
C GLY A 33 4.41 7.25 -12.58
N LYS A 34 5.43 6.74 -13.27
CA LYS A 34 5.82 5.32 -13.26
C LYS A 34 6.74 4.93 -12.08
N ASP A 35 7.14 5.90 -11.28
CA ASP A 35 7.96 5.73 -10.08
C ASP A 35 7.25 6.43 -8.92
N TYR A 36 6.66 5.64 -8.03
CA TYR A 36 5.78 6.14 -6.97
C TYR A 36 5.91 5.32 -5.69
N LEU A 37 5.64 5.98 -4.59
CA LEU A 37 5.50 5.40 -3.27
C LEU A 37 4.02 5.13 -3.00
N PHE A 38 3.72 4.06 -2.27
CA PHE A 38 2.39 3.81 -1.76
C PHE A 38 2.43 3.10 -0.40
N ALA A 39 1.35 3.26 0.37
CA ALA A 39 1.13 2.56 1.61
C ALA A 39 -0.35 2.22 1.76
N ILE A 40 -0.62 1.10 2.43
CA ILE A 40 -1.98 0.65 2.77
C ILE A 40 -1.99 0.45 4.30
N PRO A 41 -2.08 1.54 5.09
CA PRO A 41 -2.07 1.47 6.55
C PRO A 41 -3.19 0.57 7.08
N SER A 42 -4.37 0.69 6.48
CA SER A 42 -5.59 0.03 6.88
C SER A 42 -6.46 -0.33 5.67
N SER A 43 -7.52 -1.11 5.90
CA SER A 43 -8.45 -1.53 4.85
C SER A 43 -9.20 -0.39 4.14
N THR A 44 -9.12 0.83 4.66
CA THR A 44 -9.82 2.01 4.12
C THR A 44 -8.88 3.06 3.53
N THR A 45 -7.58 2.94 3.76
CA THR A 45 -6.60 3.98 3.39
C THR A 45 -5.61 3.47 2.34
N LEU A 46 -5.52 4.17 1.22
CA LEU A 46 -4.43 4.03 0.23
C LEU A 46 -3.75 5.38 0.05
N ILE A 47 -2.48 5.45 0.42
CA ILE A 47 -1.64 6.63 0.23
C ILE A 47 -0.79 6.39 -1.00
N VAL A 48 -0.73 7.35 -1.93
CA VAL A 48 0.12 7.27 -3.13
C VAL A 48 0.77 8.62 -3.38
N ALA A 49 2.09 8.63 -3.61
CA ALA A 49 2.85 9.83 -3.92
C ALA A 49 3.95 9.53 -4.93
N ARG A 50 4.40 10.53 -5.69
CA ARG A 50 5.56 10.35 -6.57
C ARG A 50 6.79 10.05 -5.74
N TYR A 51 7.69 9.21 -6.24
CA TYR A 51 8.91 8.91 -5.51
C TYR A 51 9.74 10.17 -5.25
N ARG A 52 9.86 10.51 -3.96
CA ARG A 52 10.79 11.48 -3.38
C ARG A 52 11.18 10.96 -2.00
N PRO A 53 12.48 10.90 -1.65
CA PRO A 53 12.91 10.39 -0.35
C PRO A 53 12.24 11.09 0.84
N GLU A 54 12.04 12.41 0.74
CA GLU A 54 11.36 13.22 1.76
C GLU A 54 9.92 12.77 2.03
N TYR A 55 9.22 12.24 1.02
CA TYR A 55 7.84 11.82 1.16
C TYR A 55 7.70 10.52 1.94
N ILE A 56 8.76 9.73 2.08
CA ILE A 56 8.70 8.49 2.86
C ILE A 56 8.36 8.80 4.32
N LYS A 57 9.09 9.74 4.94
CA LYS A 57 8.83 10.17 6.33
C LYS A 57 7.43 10.76 6.52
N ILE A 58 6.92 11.45 5.49
CA ILE A 58 5.55 11.99 5.52
C ILE A 58 4.55 10.84 5.51
N ILE A 59 4.73 9.85 4.63
CA ILE A 59 3.85 8.68 4.53
C ILE A 59 3.90 7.86 5.82
N GLU A 60 5.08 7.63 6.41
CA GLU A 60 5.23 6.97 7.72
C GLU A 60 4.45 7.72 8.82
N SER A 61 4.56 9.04 8.85
CA SER A 61 3.79 9.87 9.80
C SER A 61 2.28 9.72 9.58
N LEU A 62 1.83 9.64 8.32
CA LEU A 62 0.43 9.42 7.98
C LEU A 62 -0.07 8.02 8.37
N ILE A 63 0.77 6.99 8.25
CA ILE A 63 0.48 5.64 8.75
C ILE A 63 0.31 5.68 10.27
N MET A 64 1.22 6.34 11.01
CA MET A 64 1.18 6.38 12.48
C MET A 64 -0.06 7.07 13.05
N ILE A 65 -0.66 8.00 12.31
CA ILE A 65 -1.90 8.66 12.74
C ILE A 65 -3.16 7.91 12.31
N ASP A 66 -3.05 6.90 11.45
CA ASP A 66 -4.17 6.03 11.11
C ASP A 66 -4.53 5.18 12.33
N LYS A 67 -5.75 5.36 12.83
CA LYS A 67 -6.27 4.70 14.04
C LYS A 67 -7.22 3.55 13.70
N ASP A 68 -7.36 3.18 12.43
CA ASP A 68 -8.21 2.07 12.02
C ASP A 68 -7.68 0.77 12.67
N PRO A 69 -8.54 0.03 13.41
CA PRO A 69 -8.13 -1.20 14.07
C PRO A 69 -7.80 -2.34 13.08
N ASN A 70 -8.20 -2.22 11.81
CA ASN A 70 -7.94 -3.20 10.76
C ASN A 70 -6.67 -2.82 9.99
N VAL A 71 -5.55 -2.84 10.71
CA VAL A 71 -4.22 -2.58 10.16
C VAL A 71 -3.89 -3.61 9.08
N ILE A 72 -3.47 -3.13 7.91
CA ILE A 72 -3.01 -3.98 6.80
C ILE A 72 -1.49 -4.01 6.75
N SER A 73 -0.85 -2.85 6.72
CA SER A 73 0.61 -2.74 6.65
C SER A 73 1.09 -1.38 7.15
N ASP A 74 2.12 -1.38 7.98
CA ASP A 74 2.82 -0.18 8.44
C ASP A 74 3.98 0.24 7.52
N LYS A 75 4.15 -0.43 6.38
CA LYS A 75 5.28 -0.23 5.48
C LYS A 75 4.96 0.73 4.35
N VAL A 76 6.00 1.45 3.93
CA VAL A 76 6.00 2.22 2.70
C VAL A 76 6.62 1.36 1.60
N TYR A 77 5.90 1.25 0.49
CA TYR A 77 6.33 0.50 -0.69
C TYR A 77 6.68 1.46 -1.82
N GLN A 78 7.63 1.09 -2.68
CA GLN A 78 7.94 1.76 -3.92
C GLN A 78 7.54 0.86 -5.09
N TYR A 79 6.84 1.44 -6.06
CA TYR A 79 6.72 0.86 -7.38
C TYR A 79 7.76 1.47 -8.31
N LYS A 80 8.60 0.62 -8.89
CA LYS A 80 9.60 1.02 -9.88
C LYS A 80 9.79 -0.10 -10.91
N ASP A 81 9.76 0.26 -12.19
CA ASP A 81 10.03 -0.67 -13.31
C ASP A 81 9.21 -1.97 -13.26
N GLY A 82 7.93 -1.88 -12.87
CA GLY A 82 7.04 -3.04 -12.80
C GLY A 82 7.16 -3.87 -11.52
N LYS A 83 8.02 -3.47 -10.58
CA LYS A 83 8.26 -4.17 -9.32
C LYS A 83 7.81 -3.35 -8.13
N PHE A 84 7.36 -4.04 -7.10
CA PHE A 84 6.99 -3.47 -5.82
C PHE A 84 8.01 -3.91 -4.78
N ASP A 85 8.71 -2.96 -4.18
CA ASP A 85 9.72 -3.18 -3.14
C ASP A 85 9.40 -2.34 -1.91
N ILE A 86 9.95 -2.69 -0.74
CA ILE A 86 9.84 -1.84 0.46
C ILE A 86 10.80 -0.66 0.29
N ALA A 87 10.29 0.57 0.51
CA ALA A 87 11.04 1.80 0.27
C ALA A 87 12.08 2.10 1.36
N VAL A 88 11.86 1.62 2.59
CA VAL A 88 12.74 1.77 3.76
C VAL A 88 12.63 0.52 4.62
N ASP A 89 13.76 -0.06 5.00
CA ASP A 89 13.88 -1.23 5.87
C ASP A 89 13.82 -0.84 7.36
#